data_AF-A0A7C7E4S3-F1
#
_entry.id   AF-A0A7C7E4S3-F1
#
_cell.length_a   1.000
_cell.length_b   1.000
_cell.length_c   1.000
_cell.angle_alpha   90.00
_cell.angle_beta   90.00
_cell.angle_gamma   90.00
#
_symmetry.space_group_name_H-M   'P 1'
#
loop_
_entity.id
_entity.type
_entity.pdbx_description
1 polymer ?
#
loop_
_entity_poly.entity_id
_entity_poly.type
_entity_poly.pdbx_seq_one_letter_code
_entity_poly.pdbx_strand_id
1 'polypeptide(L)'
;VSVFLGEELTDILNAIENDTLYVGKSKTLMEIGATVLPHFPKDTTDRNRTSPFAFTGNKFEFRMVGSSFSIAGPIIVLNTIVADILGQFADILENSTDFKADLGKLIKKTVTDHKRIIFNGNNYDSSWVVEAERRGLSNLKTTPEALPAFISPKSIELFTRHGVFSEHEIHSRYDILLENYSKTINIEALTMIDMVNREVIPAVVAYQNELAELVLRKKSISADLPAGLEESLIDRISRLSECLKARLDNLSAQTIAVREIKDNLEMAKAYREKVFMAMSELRMIVDELETLVSSKHWKIPTYAEILNSVV
;
A
#
# COMPACT_ATOMS: atom_id res chain seq x y z
N VAL A 1 -9.60 -1.42 -9.28
CA VAL A 1 -8.36 -1.70 -10.05
C VAL A 1 -8.52 -1.17 -11.46
N SER A 2 -7.57 -0.38 -11.96
CA SER A 2 -7.52 0.11 -13.34
C SER A 2 -6.39 -0.53 -14.13
N VAL A 3 -6.49 -0.46 -15.45
CA VAL A 3 -5.53 -1.00 -16.42
C VAL A 3 -4.98 0.14 -17.26
N PHE A 4 -3.66 0.16 -17.39
CA PHE A 4 -2.92 1.03 -18.28
C PHE A 4 -2.65 0.28 -19.59
N LEU A 5 -3.02 0.88 -20.72
CA LEU A 5 -2.82 0.29 -22.06
C LEU A 5 -1.84 1.11 -22.92
N GLY A 6 -1.63 2.38 -22.59
CA GLY A 6 -0.92 3.33 -23.43
C GLY A 6 -1.80 3.85 -24.57
N GLU A 7 -1.33 4.91 -25.24
CA GLU A 7 -2.12 5.61 -26.25
C GLU A 7 -2.48 4.72 -27.45
N GLU A 8 -1.49 4.01 -28.01
CA GLU A 8 -1.67 3.24 -29.24
C GLU A 8 -2.76 2.16 -29.11
N LEU A 9 -2.66 1.32 -28.07
CA LEU A 9 -3.65 0.27 -27.83
C LEU A 9 -5.02 0.86 -27.46
N THR A 10 -5.05 1.99 -26.75
CA THR A 10 -6.30 2.69 -26.44
C THR A 10 -6.99 3.22 -27.69
N ASP A 11 -6.22 3.79 -28.62
CA ASP A 11 -6.73 4.30 -29.90
C ASP A 11 -7.28 3.15 -30.77
N ILE A 12 -6.62 1.98 -30.76
CA ILE A 12 -7.11 0.77 -31.43
C ILE A 12 -8.46 0.32 -30.84
N LEU A 13 -8.59 0.28 -29.50
CA LEU A 13 -9.85 -0.09 -28.86
C LEU A 13 -10.96 0.91 -29.15
N ASN A 14 -10.65 2.21 -29.19
CA ASN A 14 -11.60 3.26 -29.57
C ASN A 14 -12.06 3.11 -31.02
N ALA A 15 -11.16 2.74 -31.93
CA ALA A 15 -11.51 2.51 -33.33
C ALA A 15 -12.47 1.32 -33.50
N ILE A 16 -12.21 0.22 -32.76
CA ILE A 16 -13.11 -0.95 -32.72
C ILE A 16 -14.48 -0.59 -32.16
N GLU A 17 -14.54 0.21 -31.09
CA GLU A 17 -15.82 0.64 -30.51
C GLU A 17 -16.66 1.48 -31.48
N ASN A 18 -16.02 2.34 -32.28
CA ASN A 18 -16.69 3.29 -33.16
C ASN A 18 -16.85 2.79 -34.62
N ASP A 19 -16.47 1.53 -34.91
CA ASP A 19 -16.40 0.97 -36.26
C ASP A 19 -15.57 1.83 -37.25
N THR A 20 -14.50 2.45 -36.76
CA THR A 20 -13.58 3.27 -37.58
C THR A 20 -12.27 2.55 -37.86
N LEU A 21 -11.59 2.95 -38.93
CA LEU A 21 -10.25 2.45 -39.23
C LEU A 21 -9.23 3.12 -38.32
N TYR A 22 -8.47 2.32 -37.59
CA TYR A 22 -7.28 2.81 -36.91
C TYR A 22 -6.21 3.19 -37.94
N VAL A 23 -5.81 4.47 -37.96
CA VAL A 23 -4.69 4.95 -38.76
C VAL A 23 -3.50 5.08 -37.81
N GLY A 24 -2.49 4.22 -37.99
CA GLY A 24 -1.33 4.15 -37.11
C GLY A 24 -0.64 5.50 -36.91
N LYS A 25 -0.21 5.79 -35.68
CA LYS A 25 0.67 6.94 -35.40
C LYS A 25 2.03 6.67 -36.05
N SER A 26 2.50 7.57 -36.90
CA SER A 26 3.82 7.45 -37.55
C SER A 26 4.92 7.41 -36.49
N LYS A 27 5.89 6.48 -36.64
CA LYS A 27 7.06 6.38 -35.74
C LYS A 27 7.76 7.73 -35.70
N THR A 28 7.60 8.47 -34.61
CA THR A 28 8.21 9.79 -34.45
C THR A 28 9.63 9.62 -33.93
N LEU A 29 10.61 10.18 -34.63
CA LEU A 29 11.99 10.25 -34.15
C LEU A 29 12.04 11.24 -32.98
N MET A 30 12.77 10.90 -31.91
CA MET A 30 12.99 11.83 -30.81
C MET A 30 14.01 12.88 -31.25
N GLU A 31 13.61 14.14 -31.38
CA GLU A 31 14.53 15.26 -31.54
C GLU A 31 15.10 15.63 -30.17
N ILE A 32 16.33 15.17 -29.91
CA ILE A 32 17.16 15.69 -28.84
C ILE A 32 17.85 16.90 -29.44
N GLY A 33 17.73 18.09 -28.83
CA GLY A 33 18.19 19.38 -29.37
C GLY A 33 19.69 19.55 -29.64
N ALA A 34 20.44 18.46 -29.85
CA ALA A 34 21.80 18.43 -30.35
C ALA A 34 21.84 17.62 -31.64
N THR A 35 22.15 18.28 -32.76
CA THR A 35 22.15 17.78 -34.15
C THR A 35 23.09 16.58 -34.41
N VAL A 36 23.85 16.13 -33.41
CA VAL A 36 24.94 15.14 -33.54
C VAL A 36 24.63 13.81 -32.82
N LEU A 37 23.48 13.70 -32.13
CA LEU A 37 23.09 12.44 -31.50
C LEU A 37 22.28 11.57 -32.48
N PRO A 38 22.55 10.25 -32.58
CA PRO A 38 21.75 9.35 -33.38
C PRO A 38 20.30 9.38 -32.90
N HIS A 39 19.36 9.54 -33.84
CA HIS A 39 17.94 9.53 -33.52
C HIS A 39 17.54 8.14 -33.01
N PHE A 40 17.20 8.05 -31.73
CA PHE A 40 16.64 6.83 -31.18
C PHE A 40 15.16 6.73 -31.58
N PRO A 41 14.67 5.54 -31.97
CA PRO A 41 13.24 5.32 -32.11
C PRO A 41 12.62 5.61 -30.74
N LYS A 42 11.64 6.52 -30.70
CA LYS A 42 10.88 6.78 -29.49
C LYS A 42 10.19 5.46 -29.09
N ASP A 43 10.60 4.92 -27.95
CA ASP A 43 9.91 3.79 -27.33
C ASP A 43 8.46 4.22 -27.09
N THR A 44 7.52 3.64 -27.83
CA THR A 44 6.08 3.94 -27.69
C THR A 44 5.50 3.27 -26.46
N THR A 45 6.26 2.43 -25.75
CA THR A 45 5.83 1.91 -24.44
C THR A 45 5.89 3.03 -23.41
N ASP A 46 4.75 3.69 -23.24
CA ASP A 46 4.53 4.62 -22.15
C ASP A 46 4.75 3.89 -20.82
N ARG A 47 5.81 4.31 -20.10
CA ARG A 47 6.27 3.72 -18.85
C ARG A 47 5.52 4.33 -17.68
N ASN A 48 4.19 4.34 -17.73
CA ASN A 48 3.39 4.67 -16.55
C ASN A 48 3.73 3.65 -15.45
N ARG A 49 4.34 4.12 -14.35
CA ARG A 49 4.72 3.29 -13.18
C ARG A 49 3.72 3.38 -12.02
N THR A 50 2.66 4.17 -12.18
CA THR A 50 1.65 4.41 -11.14
C THR A 50 0.48 3.44 -11.27
N SER A 51 0.28 2.86 -12.46
CA SER A 51 -0.80 1.90 -12.68
C SER A 51 -0.57 0.54 -12.00
N PRO A 52 -1.60 -0.04 -11.34
CA PRO A 52 -1.53 -1.36 -10.72
C PRO A 52 -1.46 -2.52 -11.74
N PHE A 53 -1.93 -2.30 -12.97
CA PHE A 53 -1.95 -3.29 -14.04
C PHE A 53 -1.58 -2.58 -15.35
N ALA A 54 -0.46 -2.91 -15.96
CA ALA A 54 0.05 -2.16 -17.10
C ALA A 54 0.45 -3.05 -18.27
N PHE A 55 0.00 -2.71 -19.48
CA PHE A 55 0.49 -3.29 -20.71
C PHE A 55 1.84 -2.65 -21.07
N THR A 56 2.89 -3.47 -21.16
CA THR A 56 4.26 -3.01 -21.47
C THR A 56 4.75 -3.64 -22.77
N GLY A 57 3.99 -3.40 -23.86
CA GLY A 57 4.36 -3.74 -25.23
C GLY A 57 3.95 -5.15 -25.67
N ASN A 58 4.36 -6.20 -24.95
CA ASN A 58 4.02 -7.59 -25.29
C ASN A 58 3.51 -8.41 -24.11
N LYS A 59 3.36 -7.80 -22.94
CA LYS A 59 2.95 -8.45 -21.70
C LYS A 59 2.17 -7.49 -20.82
N PHE A 60 1.51 -8.04 -19.82
CA PHE A 60 0.95 -7.28 -18.72
C PHE A 60 1.81 -7.43 -17.47
N GLU A 61 1.98 -6.32 -16.76
CA GLU A 61 2.65 -6.23 -15.47
C GLU A 61 1.62 -5.99 -14.38
N PHE A 62 1.49 -6.95 -13.46
CA PHE A 62 0.69 -6.83 -12.26
C PHE A 62 1.55 -6.31 -11.10
N ARG A 63 1.30 -5.08 -10.65
CA ARG A 63 2.20 -4.33 -9.76
C ARG A 63 1.69 -4.17 -8.33
N MET A 64 0.54 -4.75 -8.00
CA MET A 64 -0.04 -4.68 -6.64
C MET A 64 0.52 -5.74 -5.67
N VAL A 65 1.45 -6.60 -6.11
CA VAL A 65 2.01 -7.65 -5.27
C VAL A 65 3.07 -7.05 -4.33
N GLY A 66 2.87 -7.20 -3.02
CA GLY A 66 3.86 -6.80 -2.02
C GLY A 66 5.12 -7.67 -2.09
N SER A 67 6.29 -7.10 -1.78
CA SER A 67 7.58 -7.79 -1.91
C SER A 67 7.73 -9.04 -1.02
N SER A 68 7.01 -9.10 0.10
CA SER A 68 7.00 -10.24 1.02
C SER A 68 5.99 -11.34 0.66
N PHE A 69 5.11 -11.09 -0.33
CA PHE A 69 4.04 -12.01 -0.68
C PHE A 69 4.51 -13.09 -1.64
N SER A 70 3.98 -14.30 -1.48
CA SER A 70 4.11 -15.32 -2.52
C SER A 70 3.36 -14.90 -3.78
N ILE A 71 4.04 -14.96 -4.93
CA ILE A 71 3.44 -14.70 -6.23
C ILE A 71 2.33 -15.70 -6.58
N ALA A 72 2.29 -16.87 -5.94
CA ALA A 72 1.32 -17.91 -6.23
C ALA A 72 -0.13 -17.42 -6.02
N GLY A 73 -0.39 -16.65 -4.97
CA GLY A 73 -1.74 -16.14 -4.67
C GLY A 73 -2.31 -15.31 -5.85
N PRO A 74 -1.67 -14.19 -6.22
CA PRO A 74 -2.06 -13.42 -7.40
C PRO A 74 -2.14 -14.25 -8.68
N ILE A 75 -1.18 -15.15 -8.93
CA ILE A 75 -1.17 -15.97 -10.15
C ILE A 75 -2.35 -16.94 -10.21
N ILE A 76 -2.75 -17.54 -9.09
CA ILE A 76 -3.96 -18.39 -9.03
C ILE A 76 -5.18 -17.56 -9.42
N VAL A 77 -5.35 -16.36 -8.85
CA VAL A 77 -6.49 -15.49 -9.16
C VAL A 77 -6.47 -15.07 -10.63
N LEU A 78 -5.33 -14.56 -11.12
CA LEU A 78 -5.19 -14.05 -12.49
C LEU A 78 -5.41 -15.14 -13.54
N ASN A 79 -4.82 -16.32 -13.35
CA ASN A 79 -5.02 -17.42 -14.30
C ASN A 79 -6.47 -17.91 -14.28
N THR A 80 -7.12 -17.97 -13.11
CA THR A 80 -8.52 -18.40 -13.01
C THR A 80 -9.46 -17.42 -13.71
N ILE A 81 -9.32 -16.09 -13.50
CA ILE A 81 -10.18 -15.11 -14.17
C ILE A 81 -9.95 -15.08 -15.69
N VAL A 82 -8.72 -15.33 -16.15
CA VAL A 82 -8.41 -15.40 -17.59
C VAL A 82 -9.00 -16.68 -18.19
N ALA A 83 -8.86 -17.83 -17.52
CA ALA A 83 -9.49 -19.07 -17.94
C ALA A 83 -11.02 -18.93 -18.03
N ASP A 84 -11.63 -18.26 -17.04
CA ASP A 84 -13.07 -18.02 -17.01
C ASP A 84 -13.58 -17.20 -18.19
N ILE A 85 -12.91 -16.07 -18.50
CA ILE A 85 -13.35 -15.23 -19.61
C ILE A 85 -13.08 -15.88 -20.97
N LEU A 86 -11.97 -16.62 -21.11
CA LEU A 86 -11.68 -17.36 -22.34
C LEU A 86 -12.68 -18.49 -22.58
N GLY A 87 -13.11 -19.19 -21.52
CA GLY A 87 -14.18 -20.19 -21.60
C GLY A 87 -15.49 -19.59 -22.09
N GLN A 88 -15.91 -18.45 -21.53
CA GLN A 88 -17.11 -17.74 -21.98
C GLN A 88 -17.02 -17.29 -23.45
N PHE A 89 -15.84 -16.88 -23.91
CA PHE A 89 -15.63 -16.54 -25.32
C PHE A 89 -15.69 -17.78 -26.22
N ALA A 90 -15.12 -18.90 -25.79
CA ALA A 90 -15.20 -20.16 -26.51
C ALA A 90 -16.66 -20.65 -26.64
N ASP A 91 -17.43 -20.64 -25.55
CA ASP A 91 -18.85 -21.04 -25.55
C ASP A 91 -19.69 -20.27 -26.57
N ILE A 92 -19.37 -18.99 -26.79
CA ILE A 92 -20.04 -18.15 -27.80
C ILE A 92 -19.56 -18.52 -29.21
N LEU A 93 -18.24 -18.60 -29.42
CA LEU A 93 -17.66 -18.71 -30.75
C LEU A 93 -17.74 -20.12 -31.34
N GLU A 94 -17.70 -21.17 -30.52
CA GLU A 94 -17.84 -22.56 -30.98
C GLU A 94 -19.23 -22.87 -31.54
N ASN A 95 -20.25 -22.13 -31.08
CA ASN A 95 -21.63 -22.22 -31.56
C ASN A 95 -21.94 -21.26 -32.72
N SER A 96 -20.93 -20.53 -33.23
CA SER A 96 -21.14 -19.51 -34.27
C SER A 96 -21.28 -20.10 -35.68
N THR A 97 -22.26 -19.62 -36.43
CA THR A 97 -22.42 -19.92 -37.86
C THR A 97 -21.63 -18.98 -38.77
N ASP A 98 -21.25 -17.80 -38.28
CA ASP A 98 -20.37 -16.84 -38.94
C ASP A 98 -19.35 -16.28 -37.93
N PHE A 99 -18.26 -17.04 -37.80
CA PHE A 99 -17.22 -16.78 -36.81
C PHE A 99 -16.66 -15.36 -36.89
N LYS A 100 -16.45 -14.81 -38.09
CA LYS A 100 -15.82 -13.49 -38.25
C LYS A 100 -16.75 -12.38 -37.77
N ALA A 101 -18.03 -12.47 -38.13
CA ALA A 101 -19.02 -11.49 -37.68
C ALA A 101 -19.22 -11.55 -36.16
N ASP A 102 -19.33 -12.75 -35.60
CA ASP A 102 -19.57 -12.90 -34.15
C ASP A 102 -18.34 -12.58 -33.30
N LEU A 103 -17.13 -12.86 -33.79
CA LEU A 103 -15.88 -12.40 -33.17
C LEU A 103 -15.82 -10.87 -33.11
N GLY A 104 -16.15 -10.18 -34.22
CA GLY A 104 -16.18 -8.72 -34.25
C GLY A 104 -17.17 -8.14 -33.23
N LYS A 105 -18.39 -8.69 -33.17
CA LYS A 105 -19.40 -8.31 -32.17
C LYS A 105 -18.93 -8.57 -30.74
N LEU A 106 -18.29 -9.71 -30.49
CA LEU A 106 -17.80 -10.09 -29.17
C LEU A 106 -16.73 -9.11 -28.69
N ILE A 107 -15.71 -8.83 -29.51
CA ILE A 107 -14.66 -7.87 -29.17
C ILE A 107 -15.26 -6.50 -28.87
N LYS A 108 -16.14 -5.98 -29.74
CA LYS A 108 -16.80 -4.69 -29.55
C LYS A 108 -17.58 -4.64 -28.24
N LYS A 109 -18.40 -5.67 -27.97
CA LYS A 109 -19.16 -5.79 -26.74
C LYS A 109 -18.25 -5.80 -25.51
N THR A 110 -17.18 -6.60 -25.51
CA THR A 110 -16.22 -6.68 -24.40
C THR A 110 -15.55 -5.33 -24.14
N VAL A 111 -15.12 -4.62 -25.17
CA VAL A 111 -14.51 -3.29 -25.02
C VAL A 111 -15.52 -2.32 -24.40
N THR A 112 -16.74 -2.23 -24.94
CA THR A 112 -17.77 -1.32 -24.43
C THR A 112 -18.13 -1.62 -22.97
N ASP A 113 -18.28 -2.90 -22.60
CA ASP A 113 -18.67 -3.31 -21.25
C ASP A 113 -17.57 -3.03 -20.21
N HIS A 114 -16.29 -3.10 -20.61
CA HIS A 114 -15.16 -3.08 -19.68
C HIS A 114 -14.28 -1.82 -19.75
N LYS A 115 -14.45 -0.92 -20.72
CA LYS A 115 -13.60 0.26 -20.90
C LYS A 115 -13.47 1.16 -19.67
N ARG A 116 -14.43 1.10 -18.74
CA ARG A 116 -14.38 1.83 -17.45
C ARG A 116 -13.11 1.56 -16.64
N ILE A 117 -12.47 0.40 -16.80
CA ILE A 117 -11.24 0.07 -16.08
C ILE A 117 -9.99 0.67 -16.73
N ILE A 118 -10.07 1.14 -17.98
CA ILE A 118 -8.94 1.68 -18.72
C ILE A 118 -8.65 3.10 -18.22
N PHE A 119 -7.43 3.33 -17.74
CA PHE A 119 -6.97 4.62 -17.29
C PHE A 119 -5.47 4.77 -17.56
N ASN A 120 -5.12 5.74 -18.42
CA ASN A 120 -3.74 5.99 -18.83
C ASN A 120 -3.10 7.20 -18.10
N GLY A 121 -3.80 7.79 -17.13
CA GLY A 121 -3.32 8.96 -16.38
C GLY A 121 -2.47 8.60 -15.16
N ASN A 122 -2.25 9.58 -14.29
CA ASN A 122 -1.54 9.40 -13.02
C ASN A 122 -2.47 8.78 -11.97
N ASN A 123 -2.19 7.55 -11.54
CA ASN A 123 -3.03 6.84 -10.58
C ASN A 123 -2.84 7.32 -9.13
N TYR A 124 -1.86 8.18 -8.85
CA TYR A 124 -1.64 8.77 -7.52
C TYR A 124 -2.36 10.11 -7.32
N ASP A 125 -2.90 10.70 -8.39
CA ASP A 125 -3.63 11.96 -8.26
C ASP A 125 -4.96 11.73 -7.52
N SER A 126 -5.30 12.66 -6.63
CA SER A 126 -6.58 12.64 -5.91
C SER A 126 -7.78 12.73 -6.85
N SER A 127 -7.62 13.35 -8.01
CA SER A 127 -8.63 13.41 -9.07
C SER A 127 -8.99 12.01 -9.61
N TRP A 128 -8.01 11.09 -9.68
CA TRP A 128 -8.26 9.72 -10.09
C TRP A 128 -9.10 8.97 -9.07
N VAL A 129 -8.92 9.20 -7.77
CA VAL A 129 -9.73 8.54 -6.72
C VAL A 129 -11.21 8.84 -6.91
N VAL A 130 -11.56 10.12 -7.15
CA VAL A 130 -12.94 10.57 -7.38
C VAL A 130 -13.51 9.99 -8.69
N GLU A 131 -12.71 10.00 -9.76
CA GLU A 131 -13.13 9.47 -11.04
C GLU A 131 -13.30 7.94 -11.02
N ALA A 132 -12.42 7.22 -10.33
CA ALA A 132 -12.51 5.77 -10.16
C ALA A 132 -13.79 5.39 -9.42
N GLU A 133 -14.16 6.12 -8.37
CA GLU A 133 -15.42 5.93 -7.65
C GLU A 133 -16.63 6.18 -8.56
N ARG A 134 -16.62 7.27 -9.35
CA ARG A 134 -17.66 7.57 -10.35
C ARG A 134 -17.82 6.44 -11.38
N ARG A 135 -16.72 5.78 -11.74
CA ARG A 135 -16.69 4.62 -12.65
C ARG A 135 -17.09 3.30 -11.98
N GLY A 136 -17.39 3.31 -10.68
CA GLY A 136 -17.73 2.11 -9.91
C GLY A 136 -16.54 1.19 -9.64
N LEU A 137 -15.31 1.72 -9.64
CA LEU A 137 -14.11 0.95 -9.33
C LEU A 137 -13.87 0.94 -7.82
N SER A 138 -13.79 -0.25 -7.23
CA SER A 138 -13.49 -0.40 -5.80
C SER A 138 -12.10 0.14 -5.44
N ASN A 139 -12.02 0.82 -4.30
CA ASN A 139 -10.81 1.33 -3.66
C ASN A 139 -10.80 0.98 -2.17
N LEU A 140 -10.53 -0.28 -1.85
CA LEU A 140 -10.49 -0.81 -0.49
C LEU A 140 -9.08 -0.58 0.06
N LYS A 141 -8.95 0.30 1.06
CA LYS A 141 -7.65 0.85 1.48
C LYS A 141 -6.96 -0.01 2.53
N THR A 142 -7.74 -0.80 3.26
CA THR A 142 -7.22 -1.61 4.36
C THR A 142 -7.43 -3.09 4.09
N THR A 143 -6.55 -3.94 4.64
CA THR A 143 -6.66 -5.39 4.52
C THR A 143 -8.01 -5.91 5.03
N PRO A 144 -8.54 -5.47 6.18
CA PRO A 144 -9.87 -5.89 6.66
C PRO A 144 -11.02 -5.46 5.73
N GLU A 145 -10.90 -4.32 5.03
CA GLU A 145 -11.88 -3.91 4.00
C GLU A 145 -11.79 -4.78 2.74
N ALA A 146 -10.57 -5.17 2.35
CA ALA A 146 -10.32 -5.87 1.09
C ALA A 146 -10.61 -7.38 1.16
N LEU A 147 -10.26 -8.05 2.25
CA LEU A 147 -10.37 -9.51 2.38
C LEU A 147 -11.80 -10.06 2.20
N PRO A 148 -12.90 -9.39 2.62
CA PRO A 148 -14.25 -9.86 2.36
C PRO A 148 -14.57 -10.08 0.87
N ALA A 149 -13.89 -9.39 -0.04
CA ALA A 149 -14.06 -9.62 -1.48
C ALA A 149 -13.62 -11.05 -1.91
N PHE A 150 -12.72 -11.69 -1.15
CA PHE A 150 -12.24 -13.03 -1.43
C PHE A 150 -13.30 -14.11 -1.23
N ILE A 151 -14.21 -13.91 -0.26
CA ILE A 151 -15.36 -14.79 0.03
C ILE A 151 -16.67 -14.26 -0.59
N SER A 152 -16.61 -13.30 -1.52
CA SER A 152 -17.82 -12.84 -2.18
C SER A 152 -18.46 -13.99 -2.98
N PRO A 153 -19.80 -14.03 -3.15
CA PRO A 153 -20.46 -15.09 -3.90
C PRO A 153 -19.87 -15.29 -5.31
N LYS A 154 -19.53 -14.19 -6.00
CA LYS A 154 -18.86 -14.21 -7.31
C LYS A 154 -17.48 -14.88 -7.26
N SER A 155 -16.69 -14.60 -6.22
CA SER A 155 -15.37 -15.20 -6.05
C SER A 155 -15.48 -16.70 -5.76
N ILE A 156 -16.42 -17.10 -4.89
CA ILE A 156 -16.67 -18.51 -4.55
C ILE A 156 -17.12 -19.27 -5.80
N GLU A 157 -18.08 -18.75 -6.54
CA GLU A 157 -18.57 -19.37 -7.78
C GLU A 157 -17.45 -19.53 -8.82
N LEU A 158 -16.61 -18.50 -8.99
CA LEU A 158 -15.47 -18.55 -9.91
C LEU A 158 -14.52 -19.70 -9.56
N PHE A 159 -14.04 -19.77 -8.32
CA PHE A 159 -13.05 -20.79 -7.96
C PHE A 159 -13.63 -22.20 -7.92
N THR A 160 -14.87 -22.35 -7.48
CA THR A 160 -15.54 -23.66 -7.39
C THR A 160 -15.87 -24.24 -8.77
N ARG A 161 -16.39 -23.42 -9.70
CA ARG A 161 -16.69 -23.83 -11.07
C ARG A 161 -15.44 -24.27 -11.85
N HIS A 162 -14.30 -23.63 -11.59
CA HIS A 162 -13.01 -23.99 -12.20
C HIS A 162 -12.27 -25.10 -11.47
N GLY A 163 -12.80 -25.63 -10.36
CA GLY A 163 -12.15 -26.68 -9.57
C GLY A 163 -10.82 -26.24 -8.93
N VAL A 164 -10.61 -24.94 -8.77
CA VAL A 164 -9.38 -24.36 -8.21
C VAL A 164 -9.39 -24.43 -6.69
N PHE A 165 -10.53 -24.07 -6.08
CA PHE A 165 -10.80 -24.23 -4.66
C PHE A 165 -12.25 -24.65 -4.44
N SER A 166 -12.47 -25.45 -3.40
CA SER A 166 -13.78 -25.61 -2.79
C SER A 166 -14.16 -24.38 -1.95
N GLU A 167 -15.46 -24.19 -1.70
CA GLU A 167 -15.95 -23.12 -0.82
C GLU A 167 -15.30 -23.15 0.56
N HIS A 168 -15.14 -24.36 1.14
CA HIS A 168 -14.49 -24.56 2.43
C HIS A 168 -13.03 -24.09 2.43
N GLU A 169 -12.27 -24.35 1.36
CA GLU A 169 -10.88 -23.89 1.23
C GLU A 169 -10.79 -22.37 1.10
N ILE A 170 -11.74 -21.72 0.42
CA ILE A 170 -11.78 -20.26 0.27
C ILE A 170 -12.01 -19.60 1.64
N HIS A 171 -12.99 -20.08 2.40
CA HIS A 171 -13.26 -19.59 3.75
C HIS A 171 -12.08 -19.85 4.70
N SER A 172 -11.48 -21.04 4.66
CA SER A 172 -10.31 -21.35 5.48
C SER A 172 -9.13 -20.42 5.18
N ARG A 173 -8.87 -20.13 3.89
CA ARG A 173 -7.83 -19.17 3.48
C ARG A 173 -8.15 -17.75 3.94
N TYR A 174 -9.40 -17.33 3.83
CA TYR A 174 -9.86 -16.02 4.31
C TYR A 174 -9.60 -15.84 5.81
N ASP A 175 -9.96 -16.84 6.62
CA ASP A 175 -9.73 -16.81 8.07
C ASP A 175 -8.24 -16.74 8.41
N ILE A 176 -7.41 -17.56 7.75
CA ILE A 176 -5.95 -17.54 7.93
C ILE A 176 -5.36 -16.17 7.58
N LEU A 177 -5.84 -15.52 6.51
CA LEU A 177 -5.36 -14.19 6.10
C LEU A 177 -5.72 -13.11 7.13
N LEU A 178 -6.94 -13.15 7.68
CA LEU A 178 -7.36 -12.23 8.75
C LEU A 178 -6.56 -12.46 10.03
N GLU A 179 -6.39 -13.71 10.42
CA GLU A 179 -5.62 -14.08 11.62
C GLU A 179 -4.17 -13.64 11.50
N ASN A 180 -3.52 -13.89 10.36
CA ASN A 180 -2.15 -13.47 10.10
C ASN A 180 -2.01 -11.94 10.15
N TYR A 181 -2.97 -11.20 9.59
CA TYR A 181 -3.00 -9.74 9.68
C TYR A 181 -3.04 -9.26 11.13
N SER A 182 -3.99 -9.76 11.92
CA SER A 182 -4.13 -9.41 13.34
C SER A 182 -2.90 -9.77 14.16
N LYS A 183 -2.33 -10.97 13.96
CA LYS A 183 -1.12 -11.42 14.65
C LYS A 183 0.09 -10.57 14.31
N THR A 184 0.25 -10.16 13.06
CA THR A 184 1.37 -9.33 12.62
C THR A 184 1.36 -7.99 13.36
N ILE A 185 0.22 -7.30 13.35
CA ILE A 185 0.06 -6.02 14.07
C ILE A 185 0.24 -6.20 15.59
N ASN A 186 -0.26 -7.30 16.15
CA ASN A 186 -0.04 -7.60 17.57
C ASN A 186 1.45 -7.74 17.91
N ILE A 187 2.22 -8.47 17.10
CA ILE A 187 3.66 -8.63 17.31
C ILE A 187 4.39 -7.29 17.19
N GLU A 188 4.05 -6.48 16.17
CA GLU A 188 4.62 -5.15 15.99
C GLU A 188 4.29 -4.23 17.16
N ALA A 189 3.04 -4.24 17.66
CA ALA A 189 2.61 -3.45 18.80
C ALA A 189 3.35 -3.85 20.08
N LEU A 190 3.45 -5.14 20.37
CA LEU A 190 4.18 -5.65 21.54
C LEU A 190 5.68 -5.33 21.46
N THR A 191 6.27 -5.42 20.26
CA THR A 191 7.66 -5.06 20.03
C THR A 191 7.86 -3.55 20.25
N MET A 192 6.98 -2.71 19.73
CA MET A 192 7.03 -1.26 19.96
C MET A 192 6.89 -0.90 21.44
N ILE A 193 5.96 -1.54 22.17
CA ILE A 193 5.82 -1.37 23.62
C ILE A 193 7.12 -1.74 24.33
N ASP A 194 7.73 -2.87 23.98
CA ASP A 194 8.98 -3.33 24.60
C ASP A 194 10.13 -2.36 24.32
N MET A 195 10.35 -1.98 23.06
CA MET A 195 11.39 -1.01 22.66
C MET A 195 11.21 0.33 23.38
N VAL A 196 9.98 0.84 23.47
CA VAL A 196 9.73 2.11 24.17
C VAL A 196 10.04 2.00 25.65
N ASN A 197 9.63 0.92 26.32
CA ASN A 197 9.89 0.72 27.75
C ASN A 197 11.37 0.48 28.06
N ARG A 198 12.08 -0.27 27.21
CA ARG A 198 13.44 -0.74 27.49
C ARG A 198 14.54 0.17 26.93
N GLU A 199 14.25 0.93 25.88
CA GLU A 199 15.24 1.74 25.17
C GLU A 199 14.90 3.23 25.21
N VAL A 200 13.69 3.61 24.77
CA VAL A 200 13.32 5.03 24.65
C VAL A 200 13.16 5.70 26.01
N ILE A 201 12.33 5.16 26.91
CA ILE A 201 12.08 5.76 28.23
C ILE A 201 13.38 5.92 29.03
N PRO A 202 14.25 4.89 29.15
CA PRO A 202 15.51 5.04 29.86
C PRO A 202 16.43 6.10 29.24
N ALA A 203 16.52 6.20 27.91
CA ALA A 203 17.33 7.21 27.23
C ALA A 203 16.84 8.63 27.52
N VAL A 204 15.52 8.84 27.45
CA VAL A 204 14.88 10.14 27.73
C VAL A 204 15.11 10.56 29.18
N VAL A 205 14.85 9.67 30.14
CA VAL A 205 15.02 9.96 31.57
C VAL A 205 16.49 10.23 31.92
N ALA A 206 17.42 9.45 31.37
CA ALA A 206 18.85 9.65 31.60
C ALA A 206 19.33 11.02 31.07
N TYR A 207 18.88 11.41 29.89
CA TYR A 207 19.23 12.71 29.32
C TYR A 207 18.58 13.88 30.09
N GLN A 208 17.31 13.75 30.50
CA GLN A 208 16.67 14.74 31.37
C GLN A 208 17.43 14.93 32.68
N ASN A 209 17.91 13.85 33.30
CA ASN A 209 18.72 13.94 34.51
C ASN A 209 20.05 14.67 34.26
N GLU A 210 20.74 14.39 33.16
CA GLU A 210 21.99 15.08 32.79
C GLU A 210 21.77 16.60 32.62
N LEU A 211 20.66 17.00 31.97
CA LEU A 211 20.30 18.40 31.83
C LEU A 211 19.93 19.06 33.17
N ALA A 212 19.15 18.37 34.01
CA ALA A 212 18.74 18.90 35.31
C ALA A 212 19.95 19.08 36.24
N GLU A 213 20.88 18.13 36.27
CA GLU A 213 22.14 18.26 37.00
C GLU A 213 22.97 19.44 36.50
N LEU A 214 23.04 19.66 35.19
CA LEU A 214 23.75 20.80 34.61
C LEU A 214 23.14 22.14 35.08
N VAL A 215 21.81 22.27 35.08
CA VAL A 215 21.11 23.47 35.58
C VAL A 215 21.42 23.70 37.06
N LEU A 216 21.34 22.66 37.89
CA LEU A 216 21.67 22.75 39.31
C LEU A 216 23.12 23.19 39.55
N ARG A 217 24.07 22.60 38.81
CA ARG A 217 25.49 22.95 38.91
C ARG A 217 25.74 24.41 38.49
N LYS A 218 25.12 24.88 37.40
CA LYS A 218 25.20 26.30 36.98
C LYS A 218 24.72 27.25 38.09
N LYS A 219 23.55 26.97 38.67
CA LYS A 219 22.96 27.78 39.74
C LYS A 219 23.76 27.75 41.05
N SER A 220 24.47 26.65 41.32
CA SER A 220 25.36 26.55 42.49
C SER A 220 26.61 27.44 42.38
N ILE A 221 27.04 27.77 41.15
CA ILE A 221 28.17 28.68 40.91
C ILE A 221 27.71 30.14 41.05
N SER A 222 26.59 30.49 40.43
CA SER A 222 25.95 31.80 40.57
C SER A 222 24.47 31.70 40.20
N ALA A 223 23.61 32.34 41.00
CA ALA A 223 22.17 32.37 40.74
C ALA A 223 21.81 33.08 39.43
N ASP A 224 22.66 34.02 38.99
CA ASP A 224 22.43 34.84 37.78
C ASP A 224 22.99 34.19 36.50
N LEU A 225 23.60 33.00 36.59
CA LEU A 225 24.17 32.33 35.43
C LEU A 225 23.06 31.86 34.47
N PRO A 226 23.10 32.23 33.18
CA PRO A 226 22.05 31.83 32.24
C PRO A 226 21.94 30.31 32.06
N ALA A 227 20.72 29.78 32.22
CA ALA A 227 20.37 28.36 32.02
C ALA A 227 19.13 28.15 31.12
N GLY A 228 18.68 29.21 30.42
CA GLY A 228 17.41 29.18 29.68
C GLY A 228 17.35 28.15 28.55
N LEU A 229 18.50 27.80 27.94
CA LEU A 229 18.56 26.75 26.93
C LEU A 229 18.24 25.38 27.54
N GLU A 230 18.93 25.03 28.63
CA GLU A 230 18.74 23.74 29.30
C GLU A 230 17.34 23.64 29.92
N GLU A 231 16.87 24.71 30.56
CA GLU A 231 15.54 24.77 31.15
C GLU A 231 14.44 24.60 30.10
N SER A 232 14.56 25.26 28.94
CA SER A 232 13.60 25.11 27.84
C SER A 232 13.61 23.70 27.25
N LEU A 233 14.79 23.08 27.12
CA LEU A 233 14.91 21.72 26.61
C LEU A 233 14.31 20.70 27.59
N ILE A 234 14.56 20.86 28.89
CA ILE A 234 13.95 20.03 29.94
C ILE A 234 12.43 20.16 29.93
N ASP A 235 11.86 21.37 29.85
CA ASP A 235 10.40 21.55 29.81
C ASP A 235 9.78 20.83 28.61
N ARG A 236 10.38 21.00 27.42
CA ARG A 236 9.89 20.34 26.19
C ARG A 236 9.95 18.80 26.31
N ILE A 237 11.09 18.26 26.73
CA ILE A 237 11.24 16.80 26.88
C ILE A 237 10.31 16.27 27.98
N SER A 238 10.07 17.02 29.05
CA SER A 238 9.16 16.61 30.14
C SER A 238 7.71 16.52 29.65
N ARG A 239 7.23 17.52 28.90
CA ARG A 239 5.89 17.47 28.28
C ARG A 239 5.75 16.29 27.33
N LEU A 240 6.76 16.06 26.49
CA LEU A 240 6.77 14.90 25.58
C LEU A 240 6.82 13.57 26.35
N SER A 241 7.49 13.51 27.50
CA SER A 241 7.55 12.31 28.34
C SER A 241 6.18 11.98 28.95
N GLU A 242 5.41 12.99 29.37
CA GLU A 242 4.02 12.79 29.81
C GLU A 242 3.15 12.27 28.66
N CYS A 243 3.27 12.86 27.46
CA CYS A 243 2.59 12.38 26.27
C CYS A 243 3.01 10.94 25.91
N LEU A 244 4.30 10.63 25.97
CA LEU A 244 4.85 9.30 25.69
C LEU A 244 4.21 8.26 26.60
N LYS A 245 4.15 8.53 27.92
CA LYS A 245 3.52 7.63 28.88
C LYS A 245 2.05 7.41 28.57
N ALA A 246 1.30 8.49 28.31
CA ALA A 246 -0.12 8.41 28.00
C ALA A 246 -0.39 7.60 26.71
N ARG A 247 0.41 7.79 25.65
CA ARG A 247 0.27 7.05 24.39
C ARG A 247 0.67 5.59 24.52
N LEU A 248 1.72 5.30 25.30
CA LEU A 248 2.15 3.93 25.59
C LEU A 248 1.08 3.16 26.38
N ASP A 249 0.48 3.81 27.38
CA ASP A 249 -0.61 3.22 28.16
C ASP A 249 -1.84 2.95 27.29
N ASN A 250 -2.19 3.90 26.42
CA ASN A 250 -3.28 3.70 25.46
C ASN A 250 -3.00 2.52 24.52
N LEU A 251 -1.81 2.44 23.92
CA LEU A 251 -1.44 1.31 23.04
C LEU A 251 -1.52 -0.02 23.79
N SER A 252 -1.01 -0.07 25.02
CA SER A 252 -1.08 -1.26 25.87
C SER A 252 -2.52 -1.68 26.17
N ALA A 253 -3.38 -0.72 26.51
CA ALA A 253 -4.80 -0.95 26.76
C ALA A 253 -5.54 -1.45 25.52
N GLN A 254 -5.32 -0.82 24.35
CA GLN A 254 -5.93 -1.27 23.09
C GLN A 254 -5.50 -2.69 22.72
N THR A 255 -4.22 -3.02 22.90
CA THR A 255 -3.67 -4.36 22.61
C THR A 255 -4.28 -5.45 23.49
N ILE A 256 -4.70 -5.12 24.71
CA ILE A 256 -5.44 -6.04 25.58
C ILE A 256 -6.91 -6.12 25.14
N ALA A 257 -7.55 -4.98 24.90
CA ALA A 257 -8.98 -4.91 24.61
C ALA A 257 -9.39 -5.69 23.34
N VAL A 258 -8.52 -5.75 22.33
CA VAL A 258 -8.81 -6.46 21.07
C VAL A 258 -8.78 -7.99 21.21
N ARG A 259 -8.20 -8.55 22.29
CA ARG A 259 -8.06 -10.02 22.47
C ARG A 259 -9.38 -10.73 22.77
N GLU A 260 -10.37 -9.99 23.28
CA GLU A 260 -11.68 -10.53 23.63
C GLU A 260 -12.61 -10.68 22.41
N ILE A 261 -12.20 -10.18 21.24
CA ILE A 261 -12.98 -10.23 20.00
C ILE A 261 -12.85 -11.62 19.38
N LYS A 262 -13.99 -12.29 19.20
CA LYS A 262 -14.05 -13.67 18.68
C LYS A 262 -14.14 -13.77 17.16
N ASP A 263 -14.78 -12.79 16.52
CA ASP A 263 -14.91 -12.77 15.07
C ASP A 263 -13.61 -12.28 14.43
N ASN A 264 -13.09 -13.03 13.45
CA ASN A 264 -11.80 -12.75 12.82
C ASN A 264 -11.80 -11.41 12.08
N LEU A 265 -12.91 -11.04 11.42
CA LEU A 265 -13.00 -9.81 10.65
C LEU A 265 -13.10 -8.60 11.58
N GLU A 266 -13.94 -8.68 12.61
CA GLU A 266 -14.06 -7.63 13.62
C GLU A 266 -12.76 -7.47 14.42
N MET A 267 -12.06 -8.57 14.71
CA MET A 267 -10.73 -8.51 15.32
C MET A 267 -9.74 -7.79 14.41
N ALA A 268 -9.69 -8.13 13.12
CA ALA A 268 -8.83 -7.47 12.15
C ALA A 268 -9.13 -5.97 12.00
N LYS A 269 -10.41 -5.57 11.96
CA LYS A 269 -10.83 -4.16 11.99
C LYS A 269 -10.37 -3.46 13.26
N ALA A 270 -10.55 -4.09 14.42
CA ALA A 270 -10.14 -3.49 15.69
C ALA A 270 -8.61 -3.30 15.79
N TYR A 271 -7.81 -4.25 15.29
CA TYR A 271 -6.36 -4.05 15.17
C TYR A 271 -6.02 -2.87 14.24
N ARG A 272 -6.70 -2.73 13.11
CA ARG A 272 -6.50 -1.61 12.17
C ARG A 272 -6.88 -0.26 12.75
N GLU A 273 -8.03 -0.17 13.43
CA GLU A 273 -8.63 1.10 13.86
C GLU A 273 -8.15 1.55 15.23
N LYS A 274 -7.77 0.60 16.11
CA LYS A 274 -7.37 0.90 17.49
C LYS A 274 -5.86 0.74 17.68
N VAL A 275 -5.35 -0.47 17.47
CA VAL A 275 -3.94 -0.80 17.79
C VAL A 275 -2.99 -0.08 16.84
N PHE A 276 -3.19 -0.21 15.53
CA PHE A 276 -2.34 0.44 14.52
C PHE A 276 -2.37 1.99 14.62
N MET A 277 -3.54 2.56 14.93
CA MET A 277 -3.66 4.00 15.15
C MET A 277 -2.91 4.43 16.42
N ALA A 278 -3.05 3.70 17.53
CA ALA A 278 -2.31 3.97 18.76
C ALA A 278 -0.78 3.82 18.58
N MET A 279 -0.33 2.86 17.77
CA MET A 279 1.08 2.73 17.39
C MET A 279 1.57 3.96 16.63
N SER A 280 0.78 4.46 15.68
CA SER A 280 1.12 5.66 14.90
C SER A 280 1.21 6.90 15.80
N GLU A 281 0.29 7.05 16.76
CA GLU A 281 0.33 8.13 17.74
C GLU A 281 1.55 8.07 18.67
N LEU A 282 1.86 6.87 19.19
CA LEU A 282 3.04 6.67 20.04
C LEU A 282 4.33 7.00 19.26
N ARG A 283 4.42 6.51 18.03
CA ARG A 283 5.56 6.75 17.15
C ARG A 283 5.83 8.24 16.94
N MET A 284 4.81 9.05 16.70
CA MET A 284 4.99 10.51 16.52
C MET A 284 5.72 11.16 17.72
N ILE A 285 5.42 10.73 18.94
CA ILE A 285 6.08 11.25 20.15
C ILE A 285 7.53 10.76 20.24
N VAL A 286 7.77 9.48 19.92
CA VAL A 286 9.12 8.89 19.90
C VAL A 286 10.01 9.58 18.86
N ASP A 287 9.49 9.79 17.65
CA ASP A 287 10.19 10.47 16.57
C ASP A 287 10.54 11.92 16.95
N GLU A 288 9.68 12.63 17.67
CA GLU A 288 10.01 13.98 18.19
C GLU A 288 11.10 13.93 19.27
N LEU A 289 11.01 12.96 20.20
CA LEU A 289 12.01 12.77 21.25
C LEU A 289 13.39 12.41 20.69
N GLU A 290 13.46 11.62 19.62
CA GLU A 290 14.71 11.29 18.90
C GLU A 290 15.46 12.57 18.49
N THR A 291 14.74 13.62 18.06
CA THR A 291 15.36 14.87 17.63
C THR A 291 15.93 15.73 18.77
N LEU A 292 15.52 15.46 20.01
CA LEU A 292 15.88 16.26 21.19
C LEU A 292 16.88 15.55 22.10
N VAL A 293 16.80 14.22 22.19
CA VAL A 293 17.68 13.41 23.03
C VAL A 293 19.04 13.28 22.38
N SER A 294 20.11 13.47 23.16
CA SER A 294 21.48 13.31 22.67
C SER A 294 21.72 11.90 22.14
N SER A 295 22.41 11.78 21.00
CA SER A 295 22.85 10.49 20.42
C SER A 295 23.69 9.64 21.36
N LYS A 296 24.31 10.23 22.39
CA LYS A 296 25.00 9.50 23.46
C LYS A 296 24.06 8.58 24.24
N HIS A 297 22.79 8.98 24.40
CA HIS A 297 21.76 8.24 25.14
C HIS A 297 20.85 7.44 24.21
N TRP A 298 20.63 7.93 22.99
CA TRP A 298 19.77 7.27 22.01
C TRP A 298 20.49 6.09 21.35
N LYS A 299 20.07 4.87 21.67
CA LYS A 299 20.72 3.63 21.19
C LYS A 299 20.09 3.03 19.94
N ILE A 300 18.87 3.46 19.58
CA ILE A 300 18.18 2.99 18.39
C ILE A 300 18.86 3.63 17.17
N PRO A 301 19.32 2.85 16.17
CA PRO A 301 19.91 3.42 14.97
C PRO A 301 18.94 4.39 14.29
N THR A 302 19.42 5.58 14.00
CA THR A 302 18.68 6.58 13.24
C THR A 302 18.44 6.11 11.80
N TYR A 303 17.47 6.72 11.12
CA TYR A 303 17.24 6.44 9.70
C TYR A 303 18.47 6.70 8.83
N ALA A 304 19.27 7.72 9.17
CA ALA A 304 20.49 8.04 8.44
C ALA A 304 21.54 6.92 8.59
N GLU A 305 21.66 6.34 9.78
CA GLU A 305 22.53 5.20 10.02
C GLU A 305 22.01 3.97 9.29
N ILE A 306 20.72 3.62 9.40
CA ILE A 306 20.18 2.43 8.71
C ILE A 306 20.36 2.51 7.19
N LEU A 307 20.14 3.68 6.59
CA LEU A 307 20.19 3.85 5.13
C LEU A 307 21.59 4.08 4.58
N ASN A 308 22.53 4.63 5.36
CA ASN A 308 23.87 4.99 4.90
C ASN A 308 25.03 4.27 5.62
N SER A 309 24.75 3.39 6.59
CA SER A 309 25.80 2.65 7.33
C SER A 309 26.51 1.57 6.52
N VAL A 310 26.21 1.43 5.23
CA VAL A 310 27.03 0.64 4.31
C VAL A 310 28.17 1.53 3.82
N VAL A 311 29.24 1.60 4.61
CA VAL A 311 30.59 2.01 4.18
C VAL A 311 31.53 0.84 4.41
#